data_AF-A0A8T4L2M4-F1
#
_entry.id   AF-A0A8T4L2M4-F1
#
_cell.length_a   1.000
_cell.length_b   1.000
_cell.length_c   1.000
_cell.angle_alpha   90.00
_cell.angle_beta   90.00
_cell.angle_gamma   90.00
#
_symmetry.space_group_name_H-M   'P 1'
#
loop_
_entity.id
_entity.type
_entity.pdbx_description
1 polymer ?
#
loop_
_entity_poly.entity_id
_entity_poly.type
_entity_poly.pdbx_seq_one_letter_code
_entity_poly.pdbx_strand_id
1 'polypeptide(L)'
;MAKGKTHAFGGKVFSEIPAEILNKLGVKAGDTIEFLNPYGNLVLLKPNSNQVVEAQQQTHAQITEPEIVTPKSKTSAPSKGISVLAKGYAVVEDHTEVQNLTSQLKMQNKDQDVIGVRGFDKRYYIISKEKLRDTESAISKIMDSEKNFSELLNSSGLEEDLLRTAIEVMREEGSVIEKRKNVYVMA
;
A
#
# COMPACT_ATOMS: atom_id res chain seq x y z
N MET A 1 -20.61 1.05 13.21
CA MET A 1 -20.31 1.84 11.99
C MET A 1 -21.59 2.53 11.57
N ALA A 2 -21.55 3.84 11.36
CA ALA A 2 -22.71 4.57 10.86
C ALA A 2 -22.59 4.68 9.33
N LYS A 3 -23.73 4.63 8.62
CA LYS A 3 -23.79 4.71 7.16
C LYS A 3 -24.17 6.13 6.76
N GLY A 4 -23.34 6.79 5.94
CA GLY A 4 -23.70 8.04 5.27
C GLY A 4 -24.34 7.77 3.90
N LYS A 5 -25.03 8.76 3.35
CA LYS A 5 -25.49 8.75 1.95
C LYS A 5 -24.69 9.76 1.16
N THR A 6 -24.40 9.45 -0.09
CA THR A 6 -23.68 10.35 -0.99
C THR A 6 -24.60 10.73 -2.15
N HIS A 7 -24.70 12.02 -2.43
CA HIS A 7 -25.54 12.60 -3.45
C HIS A 7 -24.68 13.38 -4.45
N ALA A 8 -24.95 13.22 -5.74
CA ALA A 8 -24.35 14.05 -6.78
C ALA A 8 -25.36 15.10 -7.23
N PHE A 9 -24.99 16.38 -7.16
CA PHE A 9 -25.84 17.49 -7.60
C PHE A 9 -24.98 18.55 -8.30
N GLY A 10 -25.31 18.89 -9.55
CA GLY A 10 -24.59 19.92 -10.31
C GLY A 10 -23.09 19.64 -10.49
N GLY A 11 -22.69 18.38 -10.65
CA GLY A 11 -21.28 17.99 -10.78
C GLY A 11 -20.47 18.02 -9.47
N LYS A 12 -21.11 18.29 -8.33
CA LYS A 12 -20.50 18.22 -7.00
C LYS A 12 -21.04 17.02 -6.22
N VAL A 13 -20.18 16.43 -5.40
CA VAL A 13 -20.52 15.30 -4.53
C VAL A 13 -20.72 15.81 -3.11
N PHE A 14 -21.86 15.49 -2.52
CA PHE A 14 -22.23 15.83 -1.15
C PHE A 14 -22.40 14.54 -0.36
N SER A 15 -21.92 14.50 0.88
CA SER A 15 -22.12 13.35 1.77
C SER A 15 -22.90 13.78 3.01
N GLU A 16 -24.00 13.10 3.29
CA GLU A 16 -24.79 13.27 4.50
C GLU A 16 -24.14 12.52 5.66
N ILE A 17 -23.76 13.26 6.70
CA ILE A 17 -23.23 12.71 7.95
C ILE A 17 -24.40 12.62 8.95
N PRO A 18 -24.75 11.42 9.44
CA PRO A 18 -25.77 11.28 10.49
C PRO A 18 -25.45 12.12 11.73
N ALA A 19 -26.45 12.82 12.27
CA ALA A 19 -26.29 13.68 13.44
C ALA A 19 -25.71 12.96 14.67
N GLU A 20 -26.01 11.66 14.81
CA GLU A 20 -25.43 10.82 15.87
C GLU A 20 -23.90 10.77 15.85
N ILE A 21 -23.28 10.83 14.67
CA ILE A 21 -21.82 10.85 14.54
C ILE A 21 -21.29 12.21 14.99
N LEU A 22 -21.91 13.30 14.55
CA LEU A 22 -21.50 14.66 14.93
C LEU A 22 -21.60 14.88 16.44
N ASN A 23 -22.68 14.40 17.05
CA ASN A 23 -22.88 14.45 18.50
C ASN A 23 -21.81 13.63 19.25
N LYS A 24 -21.46 12.44 18.75
CA LYS A 24 -20.39 11.61 19.33
C LYS A 24 -19.00 12.25 19.19
N LEU A 25 -18.79 13.04 18.15
CA LEU A 25 -17.55 13.79 17.92
C LEU A 25 -17.53 15.16 18.63
N GLY A 26 -18.64 15.55 19.27
CA GLY A 26 -18.76 16.85 19.96
C GLY A 26 -18.76 18.05 19.00
N VAL A 27 -19.08 17.84 17.72
CA VAL A 27 -19.08 18.89 16.69
C VAL A 27 -20.36 19.73 16.84
N LYS A 28 -20.20 21.04 16.91
CA LYS A 28 -21.29 22.03 16.97
C LYS A 28 -21.48 22.72 15.62
N ALA A 29 -22.63 23.38 15.45
CA ALA A 29 -22.89 24.19 14.27
C ALA A 29 -21.84 25.31 14.16
N GLY A 30 -21.15 25.37 13.02
CA GLY A 30 -20.06 26.33 12.78
C GLY A 30 -18.65 25.72 12.90
N ASP A 31 -18.51 24.52 13.47
CA ASP A 31 -17.22 23.84 13.55
C ASP A 31 -16.75 23.36 12.17
N THR A 32 -15.44 23.45 11.92
CA THR A 32 -14.83 22.93 10.70
C THR A 32 -14.35 21.49 10.92
N ILE A 33 -14.73 20.59 10.02
CA ILE A 33 -14.31 19.19 10.03
C ILE A 33 -13.39 18.95 8.84
N GLU A 34 -12.25 18.33 9.07
CA GLU A 34 -11.37 17.88 7.99
C GLU A 34 -11.74 16.45 7.58
N PHE A 35 -11.90 16.25 6.28
CA PHE A 35 -12.17 14.94 5.67
C PHE A 35 -10.87 14.31 5.22
N LEU A 36 -10.48 13.23 5.89
CA LEU A 36 -9.34 12.41 5.47
C LEU A 36 -9.89 11.17 4.76
N ASN A 37 -9.44 10.92 3.52
CA ASN A 37 -9.85 9.76 2.73
C ASN A 37 -8.69 8.75 2.63
N PRO A 38 -8.44 7.93 3.67
CA PRO A 38 -7.34 6.98 3.65
C PRO A 38 -7.55 5.82 2.68
N TYR A 39 -8.81 5.47 2.37
CA TYR A 39 -9.18 4.36 1.49
C TYR A 39 -10.51 4.71 0.83
N GLY A 40 -10.66 4.59 -0.48
CA GLY A 40 -11.71 5.27 -1.27
C GLY A 40 -13.17 5.25 -0.78
N ASN A 41 -13.58 4.27 0.04
CA ASN A 41 -14.93 4.18 0.65
C ASN A 41 -14.98 4.47 2.17
N LEU A 42 -13.84 4.77 2.80
CA LEU A 42 -13.70 5.09 4.21
C LEU A 42 -13.32 6.57 4.36
N VAL A 43 -14.16 7.31 5.07
CA VAL A 43 -13.92 8.71 5.39
C VAL A 43 -13.65 8.82 6.89
N LEU A 44 -12.48 9.36 7.25
CA LEU A 44 -12.14 9.73 8.61
C LEU A 44 -12.46 11.22 8.81
N LEU A 45 -13.20 11.53 9.88
CA LEU A 45 -13.53 12.89 10.27
C LEU A 45 -12.58 13.30 11.40
N LYS A 46 -11.76 14.33 11.15
CA LYS A 46 -10.91 14.93 12.18
C LYS A 46 -11.50 16.29 12.55
N PRO A 47 -12.07 16.46 13.76
CA PRO A 47 -12.55 17.77 14.19
C PRO A 47 -11.35 18.70 14.31
N ASN A 48 -11.38 19.83 13.59
CA ASN A 48 -10.32 20.82 13.67
C ASN A 48 -10.54 21.62 14.95
N SER A 49 -9.90 21.21 16.04
CA SER A 49 -9.96 21.85 17.35
C SER A 49 -9.08 23.10 17.36
N ASN A 50 -9.31 24.01 16.42
CA ASN A 50 -8.70 25.32 16.44
C ASN A 50 -9.59 26.24 17.26
N GLN A 51 -9.66 25.97 18.57
CA GLN A 51 -10.13 26.97 19.52
C GLN A 51 -9.03 28.02 19.63
N VAL A 52 -9.20 29.13 18.89
CA VAL A 52 -8.58 30.39 19.28
C VAL A 52 -9.28 30.80 20.56
N VAL A 53 -8.74 30.38 21.69
CA VAL A 53 -9.20 30.78 23.01
C VAL A 53 -8.73 32.23 23.21
N GLU A 54 -9.59 33.20 22.90
CA GLU A 54 -9.46 34.52 23.50
C GLU A 54 -9.69 34.36 25.01
N ALA A 55 -8.64 34.66 25.76
CA ALA A 55 -8.58 34.50 27.20
C ALA A 55 -9.60 35.43 27.88
N GLN A 56 -10.58 34.83 28.55
CA GLN A 56 -11.24 35.47 29.68
C GLN A 56 -11.06 34.58 30.91
N GLN A 57 -10.43 35.18 31.92
CA GLN A 57 -10.06 34.58 33.19
C GLN A 57 -11.29 34.30 34.07
N GLN A 58 -11.08 33.45 35.10
CA GLN A 58 -11.97 33.03 36.20
C GLN A 58 -12.71 31.71 35.89
N THR A 59 -12.69 30.66 36.72
CA THR A 59 -12.46 30.54 38.18
C THR A 59 -12.12 29.07 38.47
N HIS A 60 -11.26 28.81 39.45
CA HIS A 60 -10.84 27.46 39.85
C HIS A 60 -11.99 26.60 40.38
N ALA A 61 -12.23 25.46 39.75
CA ALA A 61 -12.86 24.30 40.38
C ALA A 61 -12.00 23.06 40.06
N GLN A 62 -11.57 22.37 41.12
CA GLN A 62 -10.79 21.13 41.05
C GLN A 62 -11.61 20.06 40.32
N ILE A 63 -11.12 19.62 39.16
CA ILE A 63 -11.66 18.47 38.44
C ILE A 63 -10.62 17.36 38.57
N THR A 64 -11.05 16.28 39.22
CA THR A 64 -10.31 15.02 39.37
C THR A 64 -10.07 14.42 37.99
N GLU A 65 -8.81 14.14 37.66
CA GLU A 65 -8.39 13.47 36.42
C GLU A 65 -9.01 12.06 36.31
N PRO A 66 -9.77 11.76 35.25
CA PRO A 66 -10.05 10.38 34.89
C PRO A 66 -8.84 9.79 34.17
N GLU A 67 -8.32 8.70 34.74
CA GLU A 67 -7.21 7.90 34.21
C GLU A 67 -7.53 7.39 32.79
N ILE A 68 -6.83 7.93 31.78
CA ILE A 68 -7.03 7.57 30.38
C ILE A 68 -6.47 6.17 30.14
N VAL A 69 -7.35 5.16 30.14
CA VAL A 69 -7.02 3.79 29.75
C VAL A 69 -6.80 3.75 28.23
N THR A 70 -5.54 3.80 27.81
CA THR A 70 -5.17 3.61 26.40
C THR A 70 -5.51 2.17 25.97
N PRO A 71 -6.29 1.97 24.88
CA PRO A 71 -6.58 0.63 24.39
C PRO A 71 -5.28 0.02 23.85
N LYS A 72 -4.81 -1.03 24.52
CA LYS A 72 -3.68 -1.87 24.11
C LYS A 72 -3.88 -2.30 22.65
N SER A 73 -3.10 -1.68 21.76
CA SER A 73 -2.93 -2.10 20.37
C SER A 73 -2.57 -3.57 20.36
N LYS A 74 -3.45 -4.41 19.79
CA LYS A 74 -3.14 -5.81 19.55
C LYS A 74 -2.03 -5.85 18.52
N THR A 75 -0.82 -6.12 18.99
CA THR A 75 0.37 -6.36 18.17
C THR A 75 0.05 -7.50 17.21
N SER A 76 -0.32 -7.17 15.97
CA SER A 76 -0.45 -8.17 14.91
C SER A 76 0.93 -8.77 14.68
N ALA A 77 1.02 -10.09 14.68
CA ALA A 77 2.26 -10.79 14.38
C ALA A 77 2.85 -10.24 13.06
N PRO A 78 4.19 -10.11 12.97
CA PRO A 78 4.84 -9.59 11.77
C PRO A 78 4.40 -10.40 10.56
N SER A 79 3.81 -9.73 9.57
CA SER A 79 3.39 -10.36 8.33
C SER A 79 4.62 -10.94 7.64
N LYS A 80 4.53 -12.21 7.21
CA LYS A 80 5.62 -12.95 6.56
C LYS A 80 6.27 -12.17 5.40
N GLY A 81 5.52 -11.29 4.74
CA GLY A 81 6.01 -10.48 3.61
C GLY A 81 7.24 -9.60 3.90
N ILE A 82 7.45 -9.14 5.14
CA ILE A 82 8.58 -8.25 5.47
C ILE A 82 9.92 -8.96 5.35
N SER A 83 10.01 -10.23 5.77
CA SER A 83 11.27 -10.96 5.70
C SER A 83 11.67 -11.30 4.26
N VAL A 84 10.71 -11.34 3.33
CA VAL A 84 10.96 -11.76 1.94
C VAL A 84 11.73 -10.67 1.18
N LEU A 85 11.39 -9.39 1.41
CA LEU A 85 12.13 -8.25 0.83
C LEU A 85 13.59 -8.14 1.29
N ALA A 86 14.00 -8.85 2.34
CA ALA A 86 15.42 -8.94 2.70
C ALA A 86 16.27 -9.57 1.59
N LYS A 87 15.68 -10.42 0.74
CA LYS A 87 16.33 -10.98 -0.46
C LYS A 87 16.32 -10.03 -1.68
N GLY A 88 15.67 -8.87 -1.55
CA GLY A 88 15.51 -7.89 -2.63
C GLY A 88 14.34 -8.14 -3.58
N TYR A 89 13.50 -9.14 -3.31
CA TYR A 89 12.26 -9.42 -4.06
C TYR A 89 11.21 -10.09 -3.16
N ALA A 90 9.95 -10.14 -3.59
CA ALA A 90 8.86 -10.83 -2.92
C ALA A 90 7.74 -11.20 -3.91
N VAL A 91 7.09 -12.34 -3.67
CA VAL A 91 5.87 -12.77 -4.36
C VAL A 91 4.74 -12.84 -3.34
N VAL A 92 3.64 -12.16 -3.62
CA VAL A 92 2.50 -12.03 -2.70
C VAL A 92 1.21 -12.39 -3.43
N GLU A 93 0.37 -13.24 -2.83
CA GLU A 93 -0.90 -13.65 -3.44
C GLU A 93 -2.09 -12.79 -2.98
N ASP A 94 -2.03 -12.28 -1.74
CA ASP A 94 -3.11 -11.50 -1.15
C ASP A 94 -2.92 -9.98 -1.39
N HIS A 95 -3.96 -9.36 -1.92
CA HIS A 95 -4.01 -7.91 -2.12
C HIS A 95 -3.87 -7.13 -0.80
N THR A 96 -4.41 -7.64 0.32
CA THR A 96 -4.28 -6.98 1.62
C THR A 96 -2.82 -6.98 2.10
N GLU A 97 -2.08 -8.07 1.88
CA GLU A 97 -0.65 -8.13 2.19
C GLU A 97 0.17 -7.13 1.37
N VAL A 98 -0.16 -6.95 0.09
CA VAL A 98 0.50 -5.95 -0.78
C VAL A 98 0.27 -4.53 -0.31
N GLN A 99 -0.95 -4.20 0.11
CA GLN A 99 -1.25 -2.87 0.66
C GLN A 99 -0.42 -2.61 1.92
N ASN A 100 -0.37 -3.58 2.83
CA ASN A 100 0.42 -3.48 4.05
C ASN A 100 1.91 -3.31 3.74
N LEU A 101 2.45 -4.10 2.79
CA LEU A 101 3.85 -4.02 2.37
C LEU A 101 4.17 -2.67 1.73
N THR A 102 3.29 -2.16 0.87
CA THR A 102 3.43 -0.85 0.23
C THR A 102 3.44 0.27 1.28
N SER A 103 2.52 0.22 2.26
CA SER A 103 2.51 1.18 3.37
C SER A 103 3.81 1.14 4.18
N GLN A 104 4.34 -0.05 4.46
CA GLN A 104 5.60 -0.20 5.18
C GLN A 104 6.80 0.33 4.40
N LEU A 105 6.87 0.06 3.09
CA LEU A 105 7.93 0.59 2.22
C LEU A 105 7.90 2.12 2.15
N LYS A 106 6.70 2.71 2.07
CA LYS A 106 6.52 4.17 2.17
C LYS A 106 7.01 4.73 3.50
N MET A 107 6.70 4.08 4.61
CA MET A 107 7.20 4.49 5.94
C MET A 107 8.73 4.43 6.03
N GLN A 108 9.38 3.58 5.25
CA GLN A 108 10.84 3.46 5.18
C GLN A 108 11.48 4.35 4.10
N ASN A 109 10.71 5.16 3.37
CA ASN A 109 11.15 5.91 2.18
C ASN A 109 11.82 5.03 1.10
N LYS A 110 11.39 3.77 1.00
CA LYS A 110 11.89 2.77 0.03
C LYS A 110 10.91 2.51 -1.10
N ASP A 111 9.82 3.26 -1.17
CA ASP A 111 8.80 3.09 -2.21
C ASP A 111 9.35 3.39 -3.61
N GLN A 112 10.30 4.32 -3.72
CA GLN A 112 10.98 4.62 -4.98
C GLN A 112 12.03 3.59 -5.38
N ASP A 113 12.42 2.69 -4.49
CA ASP A 113 13.49 1.70 -4.72
C ASP A 113 12.95 0.33 -5.17
N VAL A 114 11.63 0.17 -5.20
CA VAL A 114 10.99 -1.08 -5.59
C VAL A 114 10.08 -0.89 -6.81
N ILE A 115 9.89 -1.97 -7.55
CA ILE A 115 8.96 -2.08 -8.66
C ILE A 115 8.00 -3.22 -8.32
N GLY A 116 6.71 -2.99 -8.49
CA GLY A 116 5.66 -3.98 -8.23
C GLY A 116 4.74 -4.13 -9.44
N VAL A 117 4.59 -5.34 -9.94
CA VAL A 117 3.67 -5.67 -11.05
C VAL A 117 2.68 -6.74 -10.62
N ARG A 118 1.47 -6.71 -11.20
CA ARG A 118 0.46 -7.73 -10.97
C ARG A 118 0.42 -8.68 -12.16
N GLY A 119 0.78 -9.94 -11.93
CA GLY A 119 0.75 -10.97 -12.95
C GLY A 119 -0.67 -11.42 -13.30
N PHE A 120 -0.79 -12.09 -14.44
CA PHE A 120 -2.06 -12.69 -14.91
C PHE A 120 -2.58 -13.82 -14.00
N ASP A 121 -1.70 -14.43 -13.23
CA ASP A 121 -2.01 -15.43 -12.20
C ASP A 121 -2.59 -14.83 -10.91
N LYS A 122 -2.84 -13.51 -10.90
CA LYS A 122 -3.34 -12.71 -9.77
C LYS A 122 -2.32 -12.58 -8.63
N ARG A 123 -1.06 -12.96 -8.83
CA ARG A 123 0.02 -12.72 -7.88
C ARG A 123 0.64 -11.34 -8.11
N TYR A 124 1.26 -10.82 -7.07
CA TYR A 124 1.99 -9.57 -7.07
C TYR A 124 3.48 -9.86 -6.95
N TYR A 125 4.22 -9.37 -7.95
CA TYR A 125 5.66 -9.56 -8.11
C TYR A 125 6.34 -8.25 -7.75
N ILE A 126 7.13 -8.26 -6.68
CA ILE A 126 7.78 -7.06 -6.15
C ILE A 126 9.28 -7.31 -6.15
N ILE A 127 10.06 -6.39 -6.72
CA ILE A 127 11.52 -6.48 -6.78
C ILE A 127 12.15 -5.12 -6.55
N SER A 128 13.29 -5.08 -5.85
CA SER A 128 14.09 -3.86 -5.75
C SER A 128 14.79 -3.57 -7.08
N LYS A 129 14.95 -2.28 -7.41
CA LYS A 129 15.59 -1.84 -8.66
C LYS A 129 17.00 -2.37 -8.82
N GLU A 130 17.78 -2.40 -7.74
CA GLU A 130 19.12 -2.99 -7.71
C GLU A 130 19.09 -4.47 -8.08
N LYS A 131 18.22 -5.25 -7.41
CA LYS A 131 18.10 -6.68 -7.66
C LYS A 131 17.58 -6.98 -9.08
N LEU A 132 16.67 -6.16 -9.60
CA LEU A 132 16.18 -6.26 -10.97
C LEU A 132 17.32 -6.07 -11.96
N ARG A 133 18.12 -5.01 -11.81
CA ARG A 133 19.26 -4.72 -12.69
C ARG A 133 20.28 -5.85 -12.72
N ASP A 134 20.62 -6.42 -11.57
CA ASP A 134 21.53 -7.56 -11.48
C ASP A 134 20.96 -8.79 -12.20
N THR A 135 19.66 -9.04 -11.99
CA THR A 135 18.96 -10.19 -12.56
C THR A 135 18.79 -10.06 -14.06
N GLU A 136 18.45 -8.87 -14.56
CA GLU A 136 18.39 -8.53 -15.99
C GLU A 136 19.75 -8.70 -16.66
N SER A 137 20.85 -8.30 -16.01
CA SER A 137 22.20 -8.52 -16.53
C SER A 137 22.54 -10.02 -16.66
N ALA A 138 22.06 -10.84 -15.72
CA ALA A 138 22.24 -12.29 -15.80
C ALA A 138 21.39 -12.91 -16.92
N ILE A 139 20.13 -12.50 -17.03
CA ILE A 139 19.18 -12.98 -18.04
C ILE A 139 19.63 -12.61 -19.46
N SER A 140 20.04 -11.35 -19.69
CA SER A 140 20.50 -10.87 -21.00
C SER A 140 21.74 -11.61 -21.52
N LYS A 141 22.64 -12.04 -20.62
CA LYS A 141 23.82 -12.84 -21.01
C LYS A 141 23.47 -14.25 -21.48
N ILE A 142 22.37 -14.81 -21.00
CA ILE A 142 21.96 -16.16 -21.33
C ILE A 142 20.84 -16.20 -22.38
N MET A 143 20.16 -15.10 -22.68
CA MET A 143 19.02 -15.08 -23.62
C MET A 143 19.45 -14.56 -25.00
N ASP A 144 20.21 -15.38 -25.71
CA ASP A 144 20.67 -15.16 -27.08
C ASP A 144 19.62 -15.51 -28.16
N SER A 145 18.72 -16.43 -27.83
CA SER A 145 17.58 -16.85 -28.65
C SER A 145 16.31 -16.96 -27.81
N GLU A 146 15.19 -17.33 -28.45
CA GLU A 146 14.00 -17.76 -27.71
C GLU A 146 14.36 -18.87 -26.72
N LYS A 147 14.01 -18.69 -25.45
CA LYS A 147 14.23 -19.70 -24.41
C LYS A 147 12.97 -19.87 -23.58
N ASN A 148 12.70 -21.12 -23.18
CA ASN A 148 11.62 -21.39 -22.25
C ASN A 148 12.03 -21.10 -20.80
N PHE A 149 11.05 -20.94 -19.91
CA PHE A 149 11.31 -20.63 -18.50
C PHE A 149 12.24 -21.64 -17.81
N SER A 150 12.10 -22.94 -18.12
CA SER A 150 12.93 -23.99 -17.51
C SER A 150 14.38 -23.90 -17.99
N GLU A 151 14.61 -23.58 -19.27
CA GLU A 151 15.95 -23.34 -19.81
C GLU A 151 16.61 -22.12 -19.15
N LEU A 152 15.86 -21.03 -18.95
CA LEU A 152 16.35 -19.84 -18.26
C LEU A 152 16.68 -20.14 -16.80
N LEU A 153 15.84 -20.90 -16.11
CA LEU A 153 16.07 -21.30 -14.72
C LEU A 153 17.37 -22.11 -14.59
N ASN A 154 17.53 -23.13 -15.44
CA ASN A 154 18.70 -23.99 -15.43
C ASN A 154 19.99 -23.24 -15.83
N SER A 155 19.90 -22.31 -16.78
CA SER A 155 21.07 -21.58 -17.30
C SER A 155 21.49 -20.42 -16.40
N SER A 156 20.54 -19.79 -15.69
CA SER A 156 20.81 -18.64 -14.82
C SER A 156 21.29 -19.03 -13.43
N GLY A 157 20.89 -20.21 -12.94
CA GLY A 157 21.12 -20.63 -11.55
C GLY A 157 20.38 -19.76 -10.51
N LEU A 158 19.38 -18.99 -10.94
CA LEU A 158 18.58 -18.13 -10.06
C LEU A 158 17.50 -18.93 -9.33
N GLU A 159 17.01 -18.38 -8.21
CA GLU A 159 15.82 -18.89 -7.52
C GLU A 159 14.59 -18.71 -8.42
N GLU A 160 13.70 -19.71 -8.46
CA GLU A 160 12.53 -19.72 -9.35
C GLU A 160 11.66 -18.47 -9.20
N ASP A 161 11.34 -18.10 -7.95
CA ASP A 161 10.52 -16.93 -7.65
C ASP A 161 11.21 -15.63 -8.08
N LEU A 162 12.54 -15.52 -7.93
CA LEU A 162 13.31 -14.35 -8.36
C LEU A 162 13.26 -14.20 -9.88
N LEU A 163 13.53 -15.30 -10.62
CA LEU A 163 13.50 -15.30 -12.08
C LEU A 163 12.09 -14.94 -12.59
N ARG A 164 11.05 -15.53 -11.99
CA ARG A 164 9.66 -15.24 -12.35
C ARG A 164 9.29 -13.80 -12.08
N THR A 165 9.66 -13.27 -10.92
CA THR A 165 9.45 -11.86 -10.56
C THR A 165 10.12 -10.93 -11.57
N ALA A 166 11.39 -11.18 -11.91
CA ALA A 166 12.12 -10.35 -12.86
C ALA A 166 11.51 -10.41 -14.27
N ILE A 167 11.18 -11.60 -14.79
CA ILE A 167 10.56 -11.75 -16.11
C ILE A 167 9.21 -11.02 -16.18
N GLU A 168 8.36 -11.13 -15.15
CA GLU A 168 7.06 -10.45 -15.14
C GLU A 168 7.22 -8.92 -15.16
N VAL A 169 8.21 -8.38 -14.43
CA VAL A 169 8.53 -6.95 -14.46
C VAL A 169 9.08 -6.52 -15.82
N MET A 170 10.05 -7.26 -16.37
CA MET A 170 10.65 -6.98 -17.68
C MET A 170 9.63 -7.09 -18.82
N ARG A 171 8.62 -7.95 -18.69
CA ARG A 171 7.54 -8.09 -19.66
C ARG A 171 6.58 -6.90 -19.61
N GLU A 172 6.29 -6.37 -18.43
CA GLU A 172 5.49 -5.15 -18.26
C GLU A 172 6.22 -3.91 -18.81
N GLU A 173 7.55 -3.84 -18.61
CA GLU A 173 8.40 -2.75 -19.15
C GLU A 173 8.66 -2.87 -20.66
N GLY A 174 8.38 -4.04 -21.25
CA GLY A 174 8.59 -4.31 -22.67
C GLY A 174 10.03 -4.69 -23.03
N SER A 175 10.91 -4.95 -22.06
CA SER A 175 12.29 -5.44 -22.27
C SER A 175 12.33 -6.92 -22.66
N VAL A 176 11.29 -7.69 -22.28
CA VAL A 176 11.12 -9.12 -22.62
C VAL A 176 9.74 -9.33 -23.25
N ILE A 177 9.70 -10.10 -24.32
CA ILE A 177 8.46 -10.47 -25.02
C ILE A 177 8.18 -11.96 -24.83
N GLU A 178 6.99 -12.30 -24.35
CA GLU A 178 6.50 -13.68 -24.32
C GLU A 178 5.85 -14.05 -25.66
N LYS A 179 6.56 -14.86 -26.47
CA LYS A 179 6.09 -15.27 -27.81
C LYS A 179 5.00 -16.33 -27.75
N ARG A 180 5.15 -17.27 -26.81
CA ARG A 180 4.23 -18.37 -26.51
C ARG A 180 4.36 -18.70 -25.01
N LYS A 181 3.41 -19.45 -24.46
CA LYS A 181 3.34 -19.75 -23.02
C LYS A 181 4.70 -20.20 -22.46
N ASN A 182 5.24 -19.44 -21.52
CA ASN A 182 6.54 -19.65 -20.87
C ASN A 182 7.76 -19.64 -21.82
N VAL A 183 7.68 -19.00 -22.99
CA VAL A 183 8.81 -18.83 -23.92
C VAL A 183 9.02 -17.37 -24.21
N TYR A 184 10.24 -16.92 -23.93
CA TYR A 184 10.61 -15.51 -23.87
C TYR A 184 11.73 -15.21 -24.86
N VAL A 185 11.75 -13.96 -25.32
CA VAL A 185 12.83 -13.38 -26.11
C VAL A 185 13.06 -11.94 -25.64
N MET A 186 14.30 -11.46 -25.72
CA MET A 186 14.59 -10.04 -25.52
C MET A 186 13.92 -9.21 -26.61
N ALA A 187 13.39 -8.04 -26.25
CA ALA A 187 12.73 -7.12 -27.18
C ALA A 187 13.70 -6.43 -28.16
#